data_AF-W1XTC5-F1
#
_entry.id   AF-W1XTC5-F1
#
_cell.length_a   1.000
_cell.length_b   1.000
_cell.length_c   1.000
_cell.angle_alpha   90.00
_cell.angle_beta   90.00
_cell.angle_gamma   90.00
#
_symmetry.space_group_name_H-M   'P 1'
#
loop_
_entity.id
_entity.type
_entity.pdbx_description
1 polymer ?
#
loop_
_entity_poly.entity_id
_entity_poly.type
_entity_poly.pdbx_seq_one_letter_code
_entity_poly.pdbx_strand_id
1 'polypeptide(L)'
;KRDQVIEHVADMYGRDAVSQIITFGTMAAKAVIRDVGRVLGHPYGFVDRISKLIPPDPGMTLAKAFEAEPQLPEIYEADEEVKALI
;
A
#
# COMPACT_ATOMS: atom_id res chain seq x y z
N LYS A 1 22.65 9.88 -14.23
CA LYS A 1 23.79 10.28 -13.36
C LYS A 1 23.81 9.59 -11.97
N ARG A 2 22.94 8.63 -11.65
CA ARG A 2 23.14 7.67 -10.52
C ARG A 2 23.72 6.35 -11.03
N ASP A 3 23.13 5.83 -12.10
CA ASP A 3 23.49 4.53 -12.67
C ASP A 3 24.94 4.51 -13.19
N GLN A 4 25.43 5.64 -13.72
CA GLN A 4 26.84 5.78 -14.12
C GLN A 4 27.83 5.65 -12.95
N VAL A 5 27.43 6.08 -11.76
CA VAL A 5 28.25 5.93 -10.55
C VAL A 5 28.20 4.50 -10.06
N ILE A 6 27.02 3.85 -10.13
CA ILE A 6 26.86 2.42 -9.82
C ILE A 6 27.74 1.59 -10.77
N GLU A 7 27.71 1.90 -12.07
CA GLU A 7 28.52 1.24 -13.09
C GLU A 7 30.01 1.45 -12.84
N HIS A 8 30.44 2.69 -12.57
CA HIS A 8 31.84 2.98 -12.26
C HIS A 8 32.37 2.20 -11.04
N VAL A 9 31.54 2.06 -10.00
CA VAL A 9 31.89 1.27 -8.80
C VAL A 9 31.92 -0.23 -9.14
N ALA A 10 30.97 -0.72 -9.94
CA ALA A 10 30.94 -2.11 -10.38
C ALA A 10 32.15 -2.46 -11.28
N ASP A 11 32.59 -1.55 -12.14
CA ASP A 11 33.79 -1.71 -12.97
C ASP A 11 35.07 -1.67 -12.13
N MET A 12 35.12 -0.82 -11.10
CA MET A 12 36.30 -0.68 -10.22
C MET A 12 36.50 -1.90 -9.31
N TYR A 13 35.43 -2.47 -8.76
CA TYR A 13 35.49 -3.53 -7.74
C TYR A 13 35.10 -4.92 -8.26
N GLY A 14 34.66 -5.02 -9.52
CA GLY A 14 34.15 -6.23 -10.13
C GLY A 14 32.63 -6.38 -9.92
N ARG A 15 31.92 -6.71 -11.01
CA ARG A 15 30.45 -6.85 -11.00
C ARG A 15 29.94 -7.92 -10.02
N ASP A 16 30.73 -8.97 -9.76
CA ASP A 16 30.37 -10.04 -8.82
C ASP A 16 30.48 -9.60 -7.35
N ALA A 17 31.15 -8.48 -7.07
CA ALA A 17 31.36 -7.94 -5.72
C ALA A 17 30.46 -6.74 -5.39
N VAL A 18 29.65 -6.27 -6.34
CA VAL A 18 28.79 -5.08 -6.18
C VAL A 18 27.34 -5.43 -6.44
N SER A 19 26.48 -5.20 -5.44
CA SER A 19 25.03 -5.40 -5.56
C SER A 19 24.25 -4.29 -4.84
N GLN A 20 22.98 -4.14 -5.18
CA GLN A 20 22.08 -3.22 -4.48
C GLN A 20 21.42 -3.94 -3.30
N ILE A 21 21.30 -3.24 -2.17
CA ILE A 21 20.53 -3.71 -1.03
C ILE A 21 19.05 -3.67 -1.38
N ILE A 22 18.36 -4.80 -1.19
CA ILE A 22 16.92 -4.91 -1.42
C ILE A 22 16.13 -4.21 -0.31
N THR A 23 14.93 -3.74 -0.63
CA THR A 23 13.95 -3.27 0.34
C THR A 23 12.75 -4.21 0.39
N PHE A 24 12.20 -4.40 1.59
CA PHE A 24 10.93 -5.10 1.77
C PHE A 24 9.82 -4.07 1.88
N GLY A 25 8.96 -4.01 0.85
CA GLY A 25 7.76 -3.18 0.89
C GLY A 25 6.71 -3.81 1.79
N THR A 26 6.16 -3.04 2.73
CA THR A 26 4.95 -3.44 3.47
C THR A 26 3.71 -3.07 2.67
N MET A 27 2.62 -3.81 2.84
CA MET A 27 1.36 -3.49 2.18
C MET A 27 0.79 -2.19 2.76
N ALA A 28 0.58 -1.19 1.90
CA ALA A 28 -0.09 0.05 2.30
C ALA A 28 -1.57 -0.22 2.58
N ALA A 29 -2.14 0.41 3.62
CA ALA A 29 -3.55 0.22 4.02
C ALA A 29 -4.53 0.39 2.85
N LYS A 30 -4.29 1.40 2.00
CA LYS A 30 -5.07 1.63 0.78
C LYS A 30 -4.98 0.50 -0.25
N ALA A 31 -3.83 -0.13 -0.38
CA ALA A 31 -3.63 -1.27 -1.28
C ALA A 31 -4.32 -2.53 -0.73
N VAL A 32 -4.27 -2.75 0.59
CA VAL A 32 -4.91 -3.90 1.24
C VAL A 32 -6.41 -3.94 0.97
N ILE A 33 -7.12 -2.82 1.13
CA ILE A 33 -8.57 -2.75 0.84
C ILE A 33 -8.87 -3.15 -0.61
N ARG A 34 -8.03 -2.71 -1.56
CA ARG A 34 -8.18 -3.04 -2.98
C ARG A 34 -7.94 -4.51 -3.27
N ASP A 35 -6.94 -5.10 -2.66
CA ASP A 35 -6.58 -6.49 -2.90
C ASP A 35 -7.56 -7.46 -2.22
N VAL A 36 -7.97 -7.19 -0.98
CA VAL A 36 -9.01 -7.99 -0.29
C VAL A 36 -10.34 -7.86 -1.02
N GLY A 37 -10.73 -6.65 -1.44
CA GLY A 37 -11.96 -6.44 -2.19
C GLY A 37 -11.99 -7.18 -3.53
N ARG A 38 -10.83 -7.29 -4.20
CA ARG A 38 -10.68 -8.11 -5.41
C ARG A 38 -10.86 -9.60 -5.12
N VAL A 39 -10.31 -10.10 -4.01
CA VAL A 39 -10.42 -11.50 -3.60
C VAL A 39 -11.87 -11.86 -3.25
N LEU A 40 -12.60 -10.96 -2.60
CA LEU A 40 -14.01 -11.12 -2.27
C LEU A 40 -14.97 -10.92 -3.45
N GLY A 41 -14.46 -10.51 -4.62
CA GLY A 41 -15.25 -10.32 -5.83
C GLY A 41 -16.06 -9.02 -5.87
N HIS A 42 -15.74 -8.04 -5.02
CA HIS A 42 -16.44 -6.75 -5.04
C HIS A 42 -16.12 -5.95 -6.31
N PRO A 43 -17.07 -5.16 -6.84
CA PRO A 43 -16.82 -4.29 -7.98
C PRO A 43 -15.71 -3.27 -7.71
N TYR A 44 -14.86 -3.02 -8.71
CA TYR A 44 -13.75 -2.07 -8.58
C TYR A 44 -14.18 -0.69 -8.08
N GLY A 45 -15.33 -0.19 -8.56
CA GLY A 45 -15.87 1.10 -8.13
C GLY A 45 -16.28 1.14 -6.66
N PHE A 46 -16.76 0.04 -6.10
CA PHE A 46 -17.08 -0.07 -4.66
C PHE A 46 -15.81 0.03 -3.83
N VAL A 47 -14.82 -0.81 -4.17
CA VAL A 47 -13.57 -0.89 -3.42
C VAL A 47 -12.73 0.39 -3.55
N ASP A 48 -12.74 1.03 -4.73
CA ASP A 48 -12.01 2.28 -4.94
C ASP A 48 -12.58 3.43 -4.10
N ARG A 49 -13.91 3.53 -3.97
CA ARG A 49 -14.56 4.54 -3.11
C ARG A 49 -14.08 4.44 -1.67
N ILE A 50 -14.10 3.22 -1.11
CA ILE A 50 -13.64 2.95 0.26
C ILE A 50 -12.14 3.25 0.38
N SER A 51 -11.33 2.80 -0.57
CA SER A 51 -9.87 3.01 -0.54
C SER A 51 -9.44 4.48 -0.58
N LYS A 52 -10.30 5.37 -1.09
CA LYS A 52 -10.05 6.82 -1.14
C LYS A 52 -10.25 7.51 0.20
N LEU A 53 -10.98 6.90 1.12
CA LEU A 53 -11.13 7.38 2.50
C LEU A 53 -9.87 7.16 3.33
N ILE A 54 -8.96 6.27 2.91
CA ILE A 54 -7.66 6.10 3.57
C ILE A 54 -6.77 7.31 3.26
N PRO A 55 -6.33 8.06 4.29
CA PRO A 55 -5.43 9.19 4.09
C PRO A 55 -4.08 8.74 3.48
N PRO A 56 -3.45 9.55 2.62
CA PRO A 56 -2.26 9.15 1.86
C PRO A 56 -0.94 9.22 2.65
N ASP A 57 -1.00 9.35 3.97
CA ASP A 57 0.18 9.56 4.81
C ASP A 57 1.17 8.37 4.77
N PRO A 58 2.49 8.63 4.74
CA PRO A 58 3.50 7.59 4.88
C PRO A 58 3.32 6.80 6.19
N GLY A 59 3.29 5.47 6.09
CA GLY A 59 3.12 4.60 7.26
C GLY A 59 1.69 4.56 7.82
N MET A 60 0.70 4.92 7.00
CA MET A 60 -0.72 4.77 7.33
C MET A 60 -1.10 3.29 7.49
N THR A 61 -1.82 2.99 8.58
CA THR A 61 -2.39 1.68 8.88
C THR A 61 -3.92 1.79 8.89
N LEU A 62 -4.64 0.67 8.81
CA LEU A 62 -6.10 0.69 8.91
C LEU A 62 -6.56 1.30 10.24
N ALA A 63 -5.95 0.89 11.37
CA ALA A 63 -6.27 1.45 12.68
C ALA A 63 -6.14 2.99 12.73
N LYS A 64 -5.03 3.54 12.21
CA LYS A 64 -4.86 4.99 12.13
C LYS A 64 -5.86 5.66 11.20
N ALA A 65 -6.24 4.99 10.11
CA ALA A 65 -7.23 5.53 9.18
C ALA A 65 -8.61 5.64 9.84
N PHE A 66 -9.03 4.64 10.62
CA PHE A 66 -10.29 4.69 11.39
C PHE A 66 -10.31 5.82 12.43
N GLU A 67 -9.16 6.17 12.99
CA GLU A 67 -9.05 7.32 13.91
C GLU A 67 -9.03 8.67 13.18
N ALA A 68 -8.46 8.71 11.98
CA ALA A 68 -8.23 9.95 11.22
C ALA A 68 -9.41 10.36 10.32
N GLU A 69 -10.19 9.40 9.80
CA GLU A 69 -11.32 9.63 8.90
C GLU A 69 -12.64 9.15 9.56
N PRO A 70 -13.47 10.07 10.08
CA PRO A 70 -14.73 9.73 10.75
C PRO A 70 -15.73 8.97 9.87
N GLN A 71 -15.66 9.14 8.54
CA GLN A 71 -16.56 8.42 7.63
C GLN A 71 -16.28 6.91 7.59
N LEU A 72 -15.05 6.46 7.91
CA LEU A 72 -14.69 5.04 7.89
C LEU A 72 -15.50 4.23 8.94
N PRO A 73 -15.53 4.61 10.23
CA PRO A 73 -16.41 3.99 11.21
C PRO A 73 -17.90 4.02 10.82
N GLU A 74 -18.37 5.12 10.21
CA GLU A 74 -19.77 5.27 9.82
C GLU A 74 -20.16 4.25 8.74
N ILE A 75 -19.36 4.12 7.67
CA ILE A 75 -19.64 3.14 6.62
C ILE A 75 -19.41 1.70 7.09
N TYR A 76 -18.49 1.51 8.03
CA TYR A 76 -18.17 0.20 8.61
C TYR A 76 -19.35 -0.37 9.39
N GLU A 77 -20.05 0.46 10.16
CA GLU A 77 -21.24 0.03 10.90
C GLU A 77 -22.53 0.04 10.06
N ALA A 78 -22.57 0.82 8.98
CA ALA A 78 -23.75 0.93 8.13
C ALA A 78 -23.88 -0.18 7.07
N ASP A 79 -22.76 -0.76 6.62
CA ASP A 79 -22.72 -1.67 5.48
C ASP A 79 -21.97 -2.97 5.81
N GLU A 80 -22.71 -4.08 5.82
CA GLU A 80 -22.17 -5.42 6.09
C GLU A 80 -21.12 -5.86 5.04
N GLU A 81 -21.21 -5.38 3.79
CA GLU A 81 -20.19 -5.67 2.77
C GLU A 81 -18.87 -4.94 3.10
N VAL A 82 -18.95 -3.72 3.63
CA VAL A 82 -17.78 -2.96 4.09
C VAL A 82 -17.18 -3.61 5.34
N LYS A 83 -18.03 -4.08 6.25
CA LYS A 83 -17.63 -4.77 7.48
C LYS A 83 -16.93 -6.11 7.22
N ALA A 84 -17.32 -6.81 6.16
CA ALA A 84 -16.64 -8.04 5.73
C ALA A 84 -15.28 -7.76 5.06
N LEU A 85 -15.08 -6.54 4.54
CA LEU A 85 -13.89 -6.15 3.78
C LEU A 85 -12.74 -5.63 4.65
N ILE A 86 -13.04 -4.91 5.74
CA ILE A 86 -12.07 -4.15 6.56
C ILE A 86 -12.17 -4.57 8.02
#